data_AF-L9YED6-F1
#
_entry.id   AF-L9YED6-F1
#
_cell.length_a   1.000
_cell.length_b   1.000
_cell.length_c   1.000
_cell.angle_alpha   90.00
_cell.angle_beta   90.00
_cell.angle_gamma   90.00
#
_symmetry.space_group_name_H-M   'P 1'
#
loop_
_entity.id
_entity.type
_entity.pdbx_description
1 polymer ?
#
loop_
_entity_poly.entity_id
_entity_poly.type
_entity_poly.pdbx_seq_one_letter_code
_entity_poly.pdbx_strand_id
1 'polypeptide(L)' 'MFDTQELDDIRERRAEWKAETLEPTLDAHGERKERFATVSNHEVDRLYTPADIADLDFDDD' A
#
# COMPACT_ATOMS: atom_id res chain seq x y z
N MET A 1 0.24 -9.46 -16.22
CA MET A 1 -0.09 -8.68 -15.02
C MET A 1 -1.05 -9.51 -14.17
N PHE A 2 -1.25 -9.17 -12.89
CA PHE A 2 -2.10 -9.96 -11.99
C PHE A 2 -3.53 -10.02 -12.51
N ASP A 3 -4.18 -11.18 -12.39
CA ASP A 3 -5.59 -11.27 -12.73
C ASP A 3 -6.47 -10.62 -11.64
N THR A 4 -7.76 -10.44 -11.93
CA THR A 4 -8.68 -9.76 -11.01
C THR A 4 -8.81 -10.50 -9.68
N GLN A 5 -8.77 -11.84 -9.67
CA GLN A 5 -8.89 -12.63 -8.46
C GLN A 5 -7.64 -12.48 -7.60
N GLU A 6 -6.45 -12.54 -8.20
CA GLU A 6 -5.18 -12.31 -7.50
C GLU A 6 -5.12 -10.89 -6.91
N LEU A 7 -5.63 -9.88 -7.61
CA LEU A 7 -5.70 -8.51 -7.11
C LEU A 7 -6.66 -8.37 -5.91
N ASP A 8 -7.78 -9.08 -5.93
CA ASP A 8 -8.73 -9.10 -4.82
C ASP A 8 -8.13 -9.79 -3.58
N ASP A 9 -7.45 -10.92 -3.76
CA ASP A 9 -6.71 -11.60 -2.70
C ASP A 9 -5.63 -10.68 -2.08
N ILE A 10 -4.92 -9.92 -2.92
CA ILE A 10 -3.91 -8.95 -2.45
C ILE A 10 -4.56 -7.83 -1.63
N ARG A 11 -5.74 -7.34 -2.03
CA ARG A 11 -6.48 -6.29 -1.30
C ARG A 11 -6.94 -6.81 0.06
N GLU A 12 -7.46 -8.05 0.13
CA GLU A 12 -7.87 -8.69 1.38
C GLU A 12 -6.69 -8.86 2.34
N ARG A 13 -5.58 -9.44 1.87
CA ARG A 13 -4.36 -9.64 2.66
C ARG A 13 -3.76 -8.32 3.15
N ARG A 14 -3.85 -7.25 2.36
CA ARG A 14 -3.43 -5.90 2.79
C ARG A 14 -4.31 -5.38 3.92
N ALA A 15 -5.62 -5.64 3.89
CA ALA A 15 -6.53 -5.25 4.96
C ALA A 15 -6.27 -6.04 6.25
N GLU A 16 -6.08 -7.36 6.15
CA GLU A 16 -5.68 -8.22 7.27
C GLU A 16 -4.38 -7.75 7.90
N TRP A 17 -3.34 -7.51 7.08
CA TRP A 17 -2.06 -7.00 7.56
C TRP A 17 -2.19 -5.64 8.28
N LYS A 18 -3.06 -4.74 7.78
CA LYS A 18 -3.30 -3.45 8.43
C LYS A 18 -3.87 -3.64 9.84
N ALA A 19 -4.91 -4.46 9.97
CA ALA A 19 -5.60 -4.67 11.24
C ALA A 19 -4.77 -5.48 12.24
N GLU A 20 -4.12 -6.55 11.78
CA GLU A 20 -3.48 -7.52 12.69
C GLU A 20 -2.03 -7.20 13.01
N THR A 21 -1.34 -6.45 12.14
CA THR A 21 0.09 -6.17 12.28
C THR A 21 0.38 -4.69 12.37
N LEU A 22 -0.11 -3.89 11.41
CA LEU A 22 0.26 -2.47 11.33
C LEU A 22 -0.30 -1.66 12.51
N GLU A 23 -1.62 -1.70 12.71
CA GLU A 23 -2.30 -0.93 13.76
C GLU A 23 -1.72 -1.22 15.16
N PRO A 24 -1.59 -2.49 15.61
CA PRO A 24 -0.97 -2.80 16.91
C PRO A 24 0.48 -2.31 17.03
N THR A 25 1.24 -2.37 15.94
CA THR A 25 2.64 -1.90 15.93
C THR A 25 2.72 -0.38 16.06
N LEU A 26 1.85 0.35 15.36
CA LEU A 26 1.78 1.80 15.42
C LEU A 26 1.29 2.29 16.79
N ASP A 27 0.34 1.60 17.40
CA ASP A 27 -0.14 1.94 18.74
C ASP A 27 0.97 1.76 19.80
N ALA A 28 1.79 0.71 19.66
CA ALA A 28 2.86 0.39 20.61
C ALA A 28 4.11 1.28 20.44
N HIS A 29 4.46 1.63 19.20
CA HIS A 29 5.77 2.24 18.89
C HIS A 29 5.68 3.56 18.13
N GLY A 30 4.56 3.80 17.44
CA GLY A 30 4.38 4.94 16.55
C GLY A 30 5.35 4.95 15.36
N GLU A 31 5.14 5.92 14.48
CA GLU A 31 6.07 6.25 13.40
C GLU A 31 6.76 7.59 13.67
N ARG A 32 7.89 7.83 13.01
CA ARG A 32 8.66 9.08 13.16
C ARG A 32 7.88 10.33 12.74
N LYS A 33 6.89 10.18 11.86
CA LYS A 33 6.08 11.27 11.31
C LYS A 33 4.68 10.72 11.04
N GLU A 34 3.69 11.60 11.12
CA GLU A 34 2.30 11.28 10.74
C GLU A 34 2.15 11.04 9.23
N ARG A 35 2.93 11.75 8.41
CA ARG A 35 2.94 11.65 6.94
C ARG A 35 4.35 11.61 6.38
N PHE A 36 4.58 10.73 5.41
CA PHE A 36 5.80 10.70 4.61
C PHE A 36 5.54 11.34 3.24
N ALA A 37 6.48 12.13 2.75
CA ALA A 37 6.36 12.77 1.45
C ALA A 37 7.73 12.94 0.78
N THR A 38 7.74 12.97 -0.55
CA THR A 38 8.90 13.26 -1.38
C THR A 38 9.31 14.74 -1.27
N VAL A 39 10.46 15.11 -1.84
CA VAL A 39 10.92 16.50 -1.90
C VAL A 39 9.93 17.40 -2.66
N SER A 40 9.25 16.85 -3.66
CA SER A 40 8.18 17.53 -4.40
C SER A 40 6.82 17.52 -3.67
N ASN A 41 6.79 17.10 -2.40
CA ASN A 41 5.61 17.05 -1.53
C ASN A 41 4.53 16.05 -1.97
N HIS A 42 4.88 15.01 -2.73
CA HIS A 42 3.99 13.88 -2.98
C HIS A 42 4.00 12.92 -1.81
N GLU A 43 2.82 12.54 -1.31
CA GLU A 43 2.68 11.58 -0.22
C GLU A 43 3.19 10.20 -0.62
N VAL A 44 3.75 9.48 0.35
CA VAL A 44 4.30 8.14 0.17
C VAL A 44 3.62 7.19 1.16
N ASP A 45 3.01 6.14 0.62
CA ASP A 45 2.36 5.10 1.41
C ASP A 45 3.36 4.14 2.06
N ARG A 46 2.91 3.46 3.11
CA ARG A 46 3.73 2.51 3.89
C ARG A 46 4.12 1.26 3.11
N LEU A 47 3.23 0.79 2.24
CA LEU A 47 3.40 -0.42 1.45
C LEU A 47 2.61 -0.29 0.15
N TYR A 48 3.32 -0.46 -0.96
CA TYR A 48 2.74 -0.57 -2.30
C TYR A 48 2.62 -2.04 -2.70
N THR A 49 1.54 -2.39 -3.38
CA THR A 49 1.21 -3.72 -3.88
C THR A 49 0.87 -3.65 -5.37
N PRO A 50 0.81 -4.79 -6.08
CA PRO A 50 0.37 -4.81 -7.47
C PRO A 50 -1.00 -4.16 -7.73
N ALA A 51 -1.88 -4.12 -6.72
CA ALA A 51 -3.16 -3.44 -6.84
C ALA A 51 -3.03 -1.92 -6.99
N ASP A 52 -1.91 -1.31 -6.56
CA ASP A 52 -1.69 0.14 -6.68
C ASP A 52 -1.24 0.56 -8.09
N ILE A 53 -0.87 -0.39 -8.94
CA ILE A 53 -0.48 -0.17 -10.35
C ILE A 53 -1.39 -0.92 -11.32
N ALA A 54 -2.53 -1.42 -10.84
CA ALA A 54 -3.40 -2.30 -11.64
C ALA A 54 -3.95 -1.62 -12.89
N ASP A 55 -4.13 -0.30 -12.84
CA ASP A 55 -4.70 0.50 -13.91
C ASP A 55 -3.64 1.13 -14.84
N LEU A 56 -2.36 0.89 -14.58
CA LEU A 56 -1.27 1.39 -15.44
C LEU A 56 -1.08 0.45 -16.62
N ASP A 57 -1.30 0.99 -17.83
CA ASP A 57 -0.86 0.35 -19.06
C ASP A 57 0.57 0.80 -19.35
N PHE A 58 1.50 -0.16 -19.34
CA PHE A 58 2.92 0.09 -19.59
C PHE A 58 3.27 0.02 -21.08
N ASP A 59 2.35 -0.49 -21.89
CA ASP A 59 2.55 -0.70 -23.33
C ASP A 59 1.86 0.40 -24.18
N ASP A 60 1.12 1.32 -23.55
CA ASP A 60 0.49 2.47 -24.20
C ASP A 60 1.50 3.65 -24.26
N ASP A 61 2.06 3.89 -25.45
CA ASP A 61 3.02 4.98 -25.77
C ASP A 61 2.41 5.96 -26.78
#